data_AF-A0A061M547-F1
#
_entry.id   AF-A0A061M547-F1
#
_cell.length_a   1.000
_cell.length_b   1.000
_cell.length_c   1.000
_cell.angle_alpha   90.00
_cell.angle_beta   90.00
_cell.angle_gamma   90.00
#
_symmetry.space_group_name_H-M   'P 1'
#
loop_
_entity.id
_entity.type
_entity.pdbx_description
1 polymer ?
#
loop_
_entity_poly.entity_id
_entity_poly.type
_entity_poly.pdbx_seq_one_letter_code
_entity_poly.pdbx_strand_id
1 'polypeptide(L)'
;MGIVILNFRAKVSSRGEADQHLSKPGDAVLVNRGGPRWLVLSCPCGCGERFPVNLDPRSGPAWRIYNAEGGKMSVFPSVWRDTGCQSHYIIWRGRIYLFGSDNDAETDAGIALDDLLEPVSKRLSSAAWRSFVEVADDLGEIPWDVLEACRTLARKRVAEEGTGKLRSHFRLRSALGRTGKVDFTA
;
A
#
# COMPACT_ATOMS: atom_id res chain seq x y z
N MET A 1 2.29 8.16 14.99
CA MET A 1 1.74 7.17 14.03
C MET A 1 1.16 6.01 14.82
N GLY A 2 -0.12 5.68 14.64
CA GLY A 2 -0.72 4.48 15.23
C GLY A 2 -0.67 3.32 14.23
N ILE A 3 -0.18 2.16 14.65
CA ILE A 3 -0.29 0.92 13.88
C ILE A 3 -1.41 0.09 14.50
N VAL A 4 -2.40 -0.28 13.68
CA VAL A 4 -3.50 -1.17 14.06
C VAL A 4 -3.40 -2.46 13.24
N ILE A 5 -3.68 -3.60 13.84
CA ILE A 5 -3.76 -4.86 13.11
C ILE A 5 -5.06 -4.91 12.31
N LEU A 6 -4.97 -5.27 11.02
CA LEU A 6 -6.14 -5.54 10.21
C LEU A 6 -6.66 -6.94 10.57
N ASN A 7 -7.81 -7.00 11.24
CA ASN A 7 -8.46 -8.25 11.61
C ASN A 7 -9.43 -8.65 10.49
N PHE A 8 -8.97 -9.43 9.52
CA PHE A 8 -9.88 -9.98 8.51
C PHE A 8 -10.84 -10.99 9.14
N ARG A 9 -12.14 -10.70 9.10
CA ARG A 9 -13.15 -11.48 9.84
C ARG A 9 -13.89 -12.48 8.97
N ALA A 10 -14.29 -12.08 7.77
CA ALA A 10 -15.10 -12.90 6.89
C ALA A 10 -15.10 -12.38 5.45
N LYS A 11 -15.55 -13.25 4.55
CA LYS A 11 -16.01 -12.93 3.20
C LYS A 11 -17.50 -13.22 3.13
N VAL A 12 -18.28 -12.23 2.75
CA VAL A 12 -19.76 -12.25 2.83
C VAL A 12 -20.37 -11.78 1.51
N SER A 13 -21.67 -12.00 1.34
CA SER A 13 -22.38 -11.69 0.09
C SER A 13 -23.04 -10.30 0.07
N SER A 14 -23.23 -9.69 1.26
CA SER A 14 -23.95 -8.43 1.41
C SER A 14 -23.34 -7.52 2.50
N ARG A 15 -23.66 -6.22 2.46
CA ARG A 15 -23.22 -5.26 3.48
C ARG A 15 -23.87 -5.49 4.85
N GLY A 16 -25.16 -5.85 4.88
CA GLY A 16 -25.86 -6.12 6.14
C GLY A 16 -25.31 -7.35 6.87
N GLU A 17 -24.80 -8.33 6.13
CA GLU A 17 -24.05 -9.46 6.71
C GLU A 17 -22.69 -9.01 7.25
N ALA A 18 -21.98 -8.13 6.52
CA ALA A 18 -20.68 -7.61 6.96
C ALA A 18 -20.73 -6.94 8.34
N ASP A 19 -21.79 -6.18 8.60
CA ASP A 19 -22.00 -5.47 9.85
C ASP A 19 -22.01 -6.37 11.10
N GLN A 20 -22.34 -7.66 10.94
CA GLN A 20 -22.41 -8.64 12.04
C GLN A 20 -21.01 -9.08 12.50
N HIS A 21 -19.98 -8.84 11.69
CA HIS A 21 -18.60 -9.24 11.98
C HIS A 21 -17.70 -8.08 12.42
N LEU A 22 -18.19 -6.84 12.36
CA LEU A 22 -17.41 -5.62 12.61
C LEU A 22 -17.67 -5.10 14.03
N SER A 23 -16.79 -5.47 14.96
CA SER A 23 -16.95 -5.20 16.39
C SER A 23 -15.85 -4.31 16.99
N LYS A 24 -14.62 -4.45 16.50
CA LYS A 24 -13.43 -3.77 17.00
C LYS A 24 -12.78 -2.91 15.92
N PRO A 25 -12.09 -1.82 16.29
CA PRO A 25 -11.29 -1.05 15.34
C PRO A 25 -10.31 -1.96 14.58
N GLY A 26 -10.25 -1.79 13.26
CA GLY A 26 -9.42 -2.62 12.38
C GLY A 26 -10.04 -3.96 11.97
N ASP A 27 -11.23 -4.33 12.47
CA ASP A 27 -12.02 -5.41 11.87
C ASP A 27 -12.37 -5.05 10.42
N ALA A 28 -12.21 -6.01 9.53
CA ALA A 28 -12.47 -5.86 8.11
C ALA A 28 -13.22 -7.07 7.54
N VAL A 29 -14.16 -6.81 6.65
CA VAL A 29 -14.97 -7.82 5.97
C VAL A 29 -15.00 -7.55 4.48
N LEU A 30 -14.76 -8.59 3.68
CA LEU A 30 -14.85 -8.52 2.23
C LEU A 30 -16.26 -8.86 1.77
N VAL A 31 -16.96 -7.90 1.18
CA VAL A 31 -18.21 -8.15 0.46
C VAL A 31 -17.88 -8.59 -0.95
N ASN A 32 -18.22 -9.82 -1.30
CA ASN A 32 -17.98 -10.43 -2.61
C ASN A 32 -19.29 -10.97 -3.20
N ARG A 33 -19.62 -10.51 -4.40
CA ARG A 33 -20.80 -10.94 -5.16
C ARG A 33 -20.42 -11.12 -6.63
N GLY A 34 -19.97 -12.34 -6.96
CA GLY A 34 -19.39 -12.65 -8.27
C GLY A 34 -18.12 -11.83 -8.55
N GLY A 35 -17.41 -11.41 -7.50
CA GLY A 35 -16.28 -10.47 -7.54
C GLY A 35 -16.26 -9.56 -6.32
N PRO A 36 -15.09 -9.03 -5.92
CA PRO A 36 -14.95 -8.11 -4.80
C PRO A 36 -15.74 -6.82 -5.07
N ARG A 37 -16.56 -6.39 -4.10
CA ARG A 37 -17.38 -5.18 -4.21
C ARG A 37 -16.95 -4.12 -3.20
N TRP A 38 -16.81 -4.53 -1.95
CA TRP A 38 -16.45 -3.62 -0.87
C TRP A 38 -15.52 -4.31 0.10
N LEU A 39 -14.56 -3.57 0.65
CA LEU A 39 -13.94 -3.91 1.93
C LEU A 39 -14.58 -2.99 2.97
N VAL A 40 -15.39 -3.55 3.86
CA VAL A 40 -16.01 -2.77 4.94
C VAL A 40 -15.13 -2.87 6.17
N LEU A 41 -14.68 -1.72 6.68
CA LEU A 41 -13.85 -1.63 7.88
C LEU A 41 -14.59 -0.97 9.03
N SER A 42 -14.34 -1.44 10.25
CA SER A 42 -14.55 -0.65 11.46
C SER A 42 -13.41 0.34 11.63
N CYS A 43 -13.71 1.66 11.77
CA CYS A 43 -12.68 2.71 11.67
C CYS A 43 -11.47 2.38 12.57
N PRO A 44 -10.26 2.29 12.01
CA PRO A 44 -9.06 2.00 12.79
C PRO A 44 -8.74 3.09 13.82
N CYS A 45 -9.29 4.29 13.63
CA CYS A 45 -9.20 5.40 14.56
C CYS A 45 -9.97 5.20 15.88
N GLY A 46 -10.90 4.24 15.94
CA GLY A 46 -11.72 3.99 17.13
C GLY A 46 -13.01 4.81 17.24
N CYS A 47 -13.38 5.64 16.25
CA CYS A 47 -14.60 6.46 16.30
C CYS A 47 -15.93 5.67 16.24
N GLY A 48 -15.87 4.36 15.98
CA GLY A 48 -17.06 3.48 15.91
C GLY A 48 -17.77 3.48 14.55
N GLU A 49 -17.41 4.37 13.63
CA GLU A 49 -18.00 4.39 12.29
C GLU A 49 -17.46 3.27 11.39
N ARG A 50 -18.29 2.83 10.45
CA ARG A 50 -17.92 1.85 9.42
C ARG A 50 -17.70 2.54 8.10
N PHE A 51 -16.63 2.17 7.40
CA PHE A 51 -16.28 2.75 6.11
C PHE A 51 -16.21 1.68 5.02
N PRO A 52 -17.09 1.74 3.99
CA PRO A 52 -17.01 0.86 2.84
C PRO A 52 -15.99 1.40 1.83
N VAL A 53 -14.89 0.67 1.63
CA VAL A 53 -13.91 0.95 0.58
C VAL A 53 -14.38 0.29 -0.72
N ASN A 54 -14.59 1.07 -1.78
CA ASN A 54 -15.02 0.54 -3.09
C ASN A 54 -13.92 -0.33 -3.70
N LEU A 55 -14.26 -1.55 -4.09
CA LEU A 55 -13.37 -2.47 -4.82
C LEU A 55 -13.88 -2.76 -6.24
N ASP A 56 -15.06 -2.26 -6.61
CA ASP A 56 -15.63 -2.47 -7.93
C ASP A 56 -15.31 -1.27 -8.85
N PRO A 57 -14.43 -1.43 -9.86
CA PRO A 57 -14.05 -0.34 -10.75
C PRO A 57 -15.21 0.12 -11.66
N ARG A 58 -16.29 -0.66 -11.77
CA ARG A 58 -17.46 -0.27 -12.57
C ARG A 58 -18.35 0.75 -11.88
N SER A 59 -18.25 0.88 -10.55
CA SER A 59 -19.04 1.83 -9.77
C SER A 59 -18.31 3.13 -9.45
N GLY A 60 -17.15 3.38 -10.07
CA GLY A 60 -16.34 4.59 -9.87
C GLY A 60 -14.91 4.27 -9.44
N PRO A 61 -14.17 5.26 -8.90
CA PRO A 61 -12.84 5.04 -8.36
C PRO A 61 -12.84 3.89 -7.36
N ALA A 62 -11.93 2.94 -7.56
CA ALA A 62 -11.87 1.70 -6.79
C ALA A 62 -10.45 1.42 -6.32
N TRP A 63 -10.38 0.86 -5.12
CA TRP A 63 -9.15 0.36 -4.55
C TRP A 63 -8.88 -1.04 -5.06
N ARG A 64 -7.60 -1.36 -5.20
CA ARG A 64 -7.09 -2.69 -5.50
C ARG A 64 -6.78 -3.40 -4.20
N ILE A 65 -7.16 -4.67 -4.12
CA ILE A 65 -6.90 -5.55 -2.98
C ILE A 65 -5.90 -6.63 -3.40
N TYR A 66 -4.94 -6.90 -2.54
CA TYR A 66 -3.89 -7.89 -2.73
C TYR A 66 -3.86 -8.82 -1.53
N ASN A 67 -3.60 -10.12 -1.76
CA ASN A 67 -3.49 -11.14 -0.71
C ASN A 67 -4.67 -11.12 0.28
N ALA A 68 -5.89 -11.01 -0.24
CA ALA A 68 -7.11 -10.82 0.55
C ALA A 68 -7.32 -11.94 1.59
N GLU A 69 -6.93 -13.15 1.24
CA GLU A 69 -7.07 -14.35 2.05
C GLU A 69 -5.66 -14.76 2.50
N GLY A 70 -5.37 -14.74 3.81
CA GLY A 70 -4.03 -15.10 4.34
C GLY A 70 -3.41 -14.13 5.37
N GLY A 71 -4.18 -13.18 5.91
CA GLY A 71 -3.73 -12.30 6.99
C GLY A 71 -2.66 -11.26 6.59
N LYS A 72 -2.28 -11.21 5.30
CA LYS A 72 -1.33 -10.25 4.72
C LYS A 72 -1.98 -9.31 3.71
N MET A 73 -3.29 -9.06 3.87
CA MET A 73 -4.05 -8.21 2.97
C MET A 73 -3.41 -6.82 2.84
N SER A 74 -3.34 -6.34 1.61
CA SER A 74 -2.94 -4.96 1.29
C SER A 74 -3.99 -4.31 0.40
N VAL A 75 -4.20 -3.01 0.58
CA VAL A 75 -5.19 -2.23 -0.17
C VAL A 75 -4.52 -0.97 -0.68
N PHE A 76 -4.68 -0.69 -1.98
CA PHE A 76 -4.05 0.44 -2.66
C PHE A 76 -5.10 1.22 -3.49
N PRO A 77 -5.08 2.56 -3.52
CA PRO A 77 -4.17 3.48 -2.83
C PRO A 77 -4.52 3.65 -1.33
N SER A 78 -4.04 4.72 -0.69
CA SER A 78 -4.44 5.04 0.69
C SER A 78 -5.94 5.29 0.79
N VAL A 79 -6.52 5.06 1.95
CA VAL A 79 -7.91 5.40 2.26
C VAL A 79 -7.94 6.72 3.00
N TRP A 80 -8.60 7.72 2.41
CA TRP A 80 -8.87 9.01 3.03
C TRP A 80 -10.37 9.13 3.28
N ARG A 81 -10.76 9.39 4.52
CA ARG A 81 -12.14 9.74 4.85
C ARG A 81 -12.32 11.25 4.74
N ASP A 82 -13.18 11.70 3.84
CA ASP A 82 -13.51 13.13 3.65
C ASP A 82 -14.56 13.64 4.65
N THR A 83 -15.24 12.70 5.32
CA THR A 83 -16.33 12.91 6.25
C THR A 83 -16.10 12.13 7.55
N GLY A 84 -16.84 12.47 8.60
CA GLY A 84 -16.71 11.83 9.92
C GLY A 84 -15.36 12.16 10.58
N CYS A 85 -14.67 11.15 11.11
CA CYS A 85 -13.39 11.32 11.81
C CYS A 85 -12.20 11.77 10.95
N GLN A 86 -12.38 11.87 9.63
CA GLN A 86 -11.36 12.27 8.66
C GLN A 86 -10.03 11.49 8.72
N SER A 87 -10.06 10.23 9.20
CA SER A 87 -8.86 9.41 9.29
C SER A 87 -8.27 9.13 7.90
N HIS A 88 -6.94 9.26 7.79
CA HIS A 88 -6.16 8.87 6.61
C HIS A 88 -5.25 7.70 6.99
N TYR A 89 -5.29 6.62 6.20
CA TYR A 89 -4.50 5.43 6.48
C TYR A 89 -4.19 4.63 5.21
N ILE A 90 -3.17 3.77 5.29
CA ILE A 90 -2.95 2.69 4.31
C ILE A 90 -3.16 1.35 4.98
N ILE A 91 -3.51 0.34 4.18
CA ILE A 91 -3.56 -1.06 4.61
C ILE A 91 -2.46 -1.80 3.84
N TRP A 92 -1.49 -2.34 4.57
CA TRP A 92 -0.34 -3.00 3.98
C TRP A 92 0.09 -4.19 4.84
N ARG A 93 0.10 -5.38 4.23
CA ARG A 93 0.50 -6.67 4.81
C ARG A 93 -0.16 -6.97 6.15
N GLY A 94 -1.49 -6.80 6.20
CA GLY A 94 -2.29 -7.09 7.39
C GLY A 94 -2.18 -6.04 8.50
N ARG A 95 -1.56 -4.89 8.22
CA ARG A 95 -1.46 -3.76 9.15
C ARG A 95 -2.10 -2.52 8.55
N ILE A 96 -2.65 -1.69 9.43
CA ILE A 96 -3.21 -0.39 9.13
C ILE A 96 -2.28 0.66 9.72
N TYR A 97 -1.75 1.53 8.86
CA TYR A 97 -0.86 2.62 9.27
C TYR A 97 -1.67 3.92 9.22
N LEU A 98 -1.95 4.49 10.39
CA LEU A 98 -2.69 5.74 10.53
C LEU A 98 -1.75 6.95 10.40
N PHE A 99 -2.05 7.83 9.45
CA PHE A 99 -1.39 9.13 9.31
C PHE A 99 -1.99 10.11 10.34
N GLY A 100 -1.13 10.89 11.00
CA GLY A 100 -1.54 11.97 11.90
C GLY A 100 -1.71 13.29 11.14
N SER A 101 -2.11 14.36 11.84
CA SER A 101 -2.31 15.70 11.25
C SER A 101 -1.08 16.26 10.56
N ASP A 102 0.12 15.81 10.95
CA ASP A 102 1.39 16.31 10.43
C ASP A 102 2.37 15.14 10.27
N ASN A 103 2.30 14.43 9.14
CA ASN A 103 3.43 13.86 8.39
C ASN A 103 2.98 12.69 7.51
N ASP A 104 3.50 12.70 6.28
CA ASP A 104 3.67 11.52 5.44
C ASP A 104 4.73 10.62 6.06
N ALA A 105 4.37 9.97 7.15
CA ALA A 105 5.35 9.25 7.93
C ALA A 105 5.81 7.99 7.16
N GLU A 106 7.13 7.82 7.12
CA GLU A 106 7.79 6.66 6.57
C GLU A 106 7.22 5.41 7.25
N THR A 107 6.77 4.45 6.45
CA THR A 107 6.41 3.13 6.93
C THR A 107 7.69 2.35 7.21
N ASP A 108 8.33 2.61 8.35
CA ASP A 108 9.39 1.74 8.87
C ASP A 108 8.76 0.43 9.34
N ALA A 109 8.37 -0.40 8.38
CA ALA A 109 7.71 -1.67 8.64
C ALA A 109 8.74 -2.78 8.94
N GLY A 110 10.04 -2.48 8.87
CA GLY A 110 11.12 -3.48 9.04
C GLY A 110 10.96 -4.69 8.11
N ILE A 111 10.31 -4.52 6.96
CA ILE A 111 10.02 -5.61 6.03
C ILE A 111 11.25 -5.81 5.16
N ALA A 112 11.87 -6.99 5.27
CA ALA A 112 12.86 -7.44 4.31
C ALA A 112 12.18 -7.64 2.95
N LEU A 113 12.53 -6.78 1.99
CA LEU A 113 12.08 -6.82 0.59
C LEU A 113 13.28 -7.05 -0.33
N ASP A 114 14.30 -7.76 0.16
CA ASP A 114 15.54 -8.01 -0.57
C ASP A 114 15.28 -8.66 -1.93
N ASP A 115 14.33 -9.59 -1.98
CA ASP A 115 13.90 -10.28 -3.20
C ASP A 115 13.26 -9.34 -4.25
N LEU A 116 12.78 -8.15 -3.85
CA LEU A 116 12.22 -7.15 -4.76
C LEU A 116 13.25 -6.11 -5.23
N LEU A 117 14.40 -5.98 -4.57
CA LEU A 117 15.37 -4.92 -4.91
C LEU A 117 15.90 -5.08 -6.34
N GLU A 118 16.30 -6.29 -6.72
CA GLU A 118 16.82 -6.55 -8.06
C GLU A 118 15.71 -6.39 -9.13
N PRO A 119 14.52 -7.02 -9.02
CA PRO A 119 13.41 -6.79 -9.95
C PRO A 119 13.04 -5.32 -10.12
N VAL A 120 12.88 -4.58 -9.02
CA VAL A 120 12.56 -3.13 -9.07
C VAL A 120 13.66 -2.36 -9.79
N SER A 121 14.93 -2.60 -9.45
CA SER A 121 16.05 -1.89 -10.07
C SER A 121 16.09 -2.08 -11.59
N LYS A 122 15.76 -3.28 -12.09
CA LYS A 122 15.70 -3.60 -13.53
C LYS A 122 14.57 -2.88 -14.28
N ARG A 123 13.57 -2.35 -13.57
CA ARG A 123 12.45 -1.57 -14.16
C ARG A 123 12.70 -0.08 -14.14
N LEU A 124 13.71 0.38 -13.41
CA LEU A 124 14.14 1.77 -13.40
C LEU A 124 15.21 2.01 -14.48
N SER A 125 15.31 3.25 -14.96
CA SER A 125 16.40 3.70 -15.83
C SER A 125 17.05 4.94 -15.22
N SER A 126 18.26 5.30 -15.65
CA SER A 126 18.87 6.59 -15.26
C SER A 126 18.36 7.77 -16.09
N ALA A 127 17.75 7.49 -17.25
CA ALA A 127 17.34 8.50 -18.22
C ALA A 127 15.96 9.10 -17.91
N ALA A 128 15.09 8.37 -17.20
CA ALA A 128 13.69 8.77 -16.99
C ALA A 128 13.22 8.48 -15.56
N TRP A 129 12.35 9.36 -15.06
CA TRP A 129 11.60 9.15 -13.82
C TRP A 129 10.44 8.19 -14.09
N ARG A 130 10.25 7.21 -13.21
CA ARG A 130 9.09 6.31 -13.23
C ARG A 130 8.38 6.34 -11.88
N SER A 131 7.06 6.38 -11.90
CA SER A 131 6.30 6.22 -10.66
C SER A 131 6.45 4.80 -10.12
N PHE A 132 6.47 4.63 -8.80
CA PHE A 132 6.48 3.29 -8.20
C PHE A 132 5.24 2.45 -8.58
N VAL A 133 4.12 3.11 -8.94
CA VAL A 133 2.88 2.43 -9.35
C VAL A 133 3.06 1.76 -10.71
N GLU A 134 3.66 2.45 -11.68
CA GLU A 134 3.98 1.86 -12.98
C GLU A 134 4.95 0.68 -12.84
N VAL A 135 5.95 0.81 -11.97
CA VAL A 135 6.89 -0.29 -11.70
C VAL A 135 6.18 -1.47 -11.05
N ALA A 136 5.22 -1.24 -10.14
CA ALA A 136 4.44 -2.29 -9.51
C ALA A 136 3.52 -3.00 -10.50
N ASP A 137 2.87 -2.24 -11.39
CA ASP A 137 2.01 -2.79 -12.42
C ASP A 137 2.81 -3.64 -13.42
N ASP A 138 4.01 -3.21 -13.82
CA ASP A 138 4.94 -3.99 -14.66
C ASP A 138 5.39 -5.31 -14.01
N LEU A 139 5.54 -5.32 -12.68
CA LEU A 139 6.00 -6.49 -11.92
C LEU A 139 4.85 -7.40 -11.48
N GLY A 140 3.61 -6.92 -11.51
CA GLY A 140 2.48 -7.62 -10.90
C GLY A 140 2.56 -7.66 -9.36
N GLU A 141 3.26 -6.69 -8.76
CA GLU A 141 3.56 -6.65 -7.33
C GLU A 141 2.69 -5.66 -6.56
N ILE A 142 2.71 -5.75 -5.23
CA ILE A 142 1.98 -4.81 -4.37
C ILE A 142 2.65 -3.43 -4.43
N PRO A 143 1.93 -2.35 -4.79
CA PRO A 143 2.55 -1.03 -4.93
C PRO A 143 3.24 -0.51 -3.66
N TRP A 144 2.72 -0.84 -2.48
CA TRP A 144 3.39 -0.49 -1.22
C TRP A 144 4.74 -1.20 -1.03
N ASP A 145 4.84 -2.48 -1.41
CA ASP A 145 6.11 -3.21 -1.36
C ASP A 145 7.11 -2.60 -2.36
N VAL A 146 6.65 -2.26 -3.57
CA VAL A 146 7.50 -1.63 -4.59
C VAL A 146 7.95 -0.23 -4.17
N LEU A 147 7.08 0.56 -3.53
CA LEU A 147 7.46 1.87 -2.97
C LEU A 147 8.58 1.73 -1.94
N GLU A 148 8.46 0.76 -1.02
CA GLU A 148 9.47 0.52 0.01
C GLU A 148 10.78 -0.03 -0.58
N ALA A 149 10.70 -0.89 -1.61
CA ALA A 149 11.87 -1.35 -2.36
C ALA A 149 12.58 -0.18 -3.07
N CYS A 150 11.84 0.70 -3.74
CA CYS A 150 12.36 1.92 -4.36
C CYS A 150 13.04 2.85 -3.33
N ARG A 151 12.41 3.08 -2.18
CA ARG A 151 12.99 3.88 -1.08
C ARG A 151 14.22 3.21 -0.48
N THR A 152 14.23 1.89 -0.37
CA THR A 152 15.41 1.12 0.06
C THR A 152 16.57 1.28 -0.92
N LEU A 153 16.31 1.19 -2.23
CA LEU A 153 17.32 1.47 -3.25
C LEU A 153 17.83 2.92 -3.18
N ALA A 154 16.95 3.89 -2.87
CA ALA A 154 17.34 5.28 -2.66
C ALA A 154 18.22 5.45 -1.42
N ARG A 155 17.87 4.84 -0.28
CA ARG A 155 18.70 4.80 0.95
C ARG A 155 20.06 4.14 0.70
N LYS A 156 20.10 3.06 -0.09
CA LYS A 156 21.34 2.39 -0.55
C LYS A 156 22.09 3.18 -1.65
N ARG A 157 21.60 4.36 -2.04
CA ARG A 157 22.16 5.24 -3.08
C ARG A 157 22.26 4.62 -4.48
N VAL A 158 21.49 3.56 -4.75
CA VAL A 158 21.36 2.92 -6.08
C VAL A 158 20.38 3.69 -6.96
N ALA A 159 19.28 4.16 -6.36
CA ALA A 159 18.27 4.99 -7.01
C ALA A 159 18.24 6.39 -6.37
N GLU A 160 17.45 7.27 -6.96
CA GLU A 160 17.05 8.53 -6.35
C GLU A 160 15.54 8.74 -6.49
N GLU A 161 14.94 9.37 -5.48
CA GLU A 161 13.54 9.78 -5.47
C GLU A 161 13.44 11.25 -5.90
N GLY A 162 12.47 11.57 -6.75
CA GLY A 162 12.19 12.93 -7.15
C GLY A 162 11.57 13.75 -6.02
N THR A 163 11.57 15.07 -6.17
CA THR A 163 10.98 16.00 -5.20
C THR A 163 9.78 16.73 -5.80
N GLY A 164 8.95 17.33 -4.93
CA GLY A 164 7.76 18.07 -5.36
C GLY A 164 6.80 17.20 -6.17
N LYS A 165 6.54 17.58 -7.44
CA LYS A 165 5.67 16.83 -8.36
C LYS A 165 6.19 15.44 -8.73
N LEU A 166 7.49 15.21 -8.57
CA LEU A 166 8.15 13.93 -8.85
C LEU A 166 8.32 13.08 -7.58
N ARG A 167 7.69 13.46 -6.47
CA ARG A 167 7.68 12.62 -5.28
C ARG A 167 7.10 11.24 -5.62
N SER A 168 7.66 10.19 -5.00
CA SER A 168 7.34 8.79 -5.32
C SER A 168 7.63 8.38 -6.77
N HIS A 169 8.38 9.20 -7.52
CA HIS A 169 8.99 8.79 -8.78
C HIS A 169 10.47 8.51 -8.54
N PHE A 170 10.96 7.45 -9.17
CA PHE A 170 12.30 6.94 -8.97
C PHE A 170 13.01 6.78 -10.31
N ARG A 171 14.34 6.94 -10.27
CA ARG A 171 15.24 6.60 -11.36
C ARG A 171 16.53 6.02 -10.80
N LEU A 172 17.26 5.28 -11.62
CA LEU A 172 18.61 4.83 -11.22
C LEU A 172 19.53 6.05 -11.12
N ARG A 173 20.40 6.06 -10.12
CA ARG A 173 21.44 7.08 -10.03
C ARG A 173 22.37 6.93 -11.23
N SER A 174 22.53 7.97 -12.02
CA SER A 174 23.43 7.97 -13.17
C SER A 174 24.85 7.61 -12.72
N ALA A 175 25.40 6.55 -13.31
CA ALA A 175 26.80 6.17 -13.11
C ALA A 175 27.72 7.17 -13.82
N LEU A 176 27.85 8.38 -13.28
CA LEU A 176 29.14 9.07 -13.38
C LEU A 176 30.12 8.27 -12.49
N GLY A 177 30.63 7.16 -13.04
CA GLY A 177 31.76 6.42 -12.48
C GLY A 177 31.54 5.03 -11.85
N ARG A 178 30.52 4.24 -12.22
CA ARG A 178 30.44 2.83 -11.76
C ARG A 178 30.25 1.83 -12.90
N THR A 179 31.37 1.30 -13.38
CA THR A 179 31.45 0.01 -14.06
C THR A 179 31.55 -1.08 -12.99
N GLY A 180 30.43 -1.67 -12.58
CA GLY A 180 30.44 -2.77 -11.61
C GLY A 180 29.05 -3.21 -11.22
N LYS A 181 28.85 -4.53 -11.16
CA LYS A 181 27.63 -5.21 -10.73
C LYS A 181 27.15 -4.61 -9.40
N VAL A 182 25.86 -4.25 -9.32
CA VAL A 182 25.25 -3.76 -8.07
C VAL A 182 25.09 -4.97 -7.16
N ASP A 183 25.94 -5.11 -6.14
CA ASP A 183 25.73 -6.10 -5.09
C ASP A 183 24.56 -5.64 -4.21
N PHE A 184 23.52 -6.47 -4.18
CA PHE A 184 22.33 -6.26 -3.36
C PHE A 184 22.45 -6.89 -1.96
N THR A 185 23.47 -7.72 -1.75
CA THR A 185 23.82 -8.32 -0.46
C THR A 185 24.66 -7.34 0.36
N ALA A 186 24.30 -7.17 1.63
CA ALA A 186 25.25 -6.68 2.62
C ALA A 186 26.43 -7.65 2.74
#